data_AF-Q9W697-F1
#
_entry.id   AF-Q9W697-F1
#
_cell.length_a   1.000
_cell.length_b   1.000
_cell.length_c   1.000
_cell.angle_alpha   90.00
_cell.angle_beta   90.00
_cell.angle_gamma   90.00
#
_symmetry.space_group_name_H-M   'P 1'
#
loop_
_entity.id
_entity.type
_entity.pdbx_description
1 polymer ?
#
loop_
_entity_poly.entity_id
_entity_poly.type
_entity_poly.pdbx_seq_one_letter_code
_entity_poly.pdbx_strand_id
1 'polypeptide(L)' 'MDARVALLHLWTVVVLLKATLKWADAAEIYANTWAVQIDGGPEEADRIAAEHGFINHGNVSCIGTTPCVRMQENACP' A
#
# COMPACT_ATOMS: atom_id res chain seq x y z
N MET A 1 -8.61 43.89 -15.86
CA MET A 1 -8.25 43.39 -14.51
C MET A 1 -6.74 43.42 -14.36
N ASP A 2 -6.23 43.79 -13.18
CA ASP A 2 -4.79 43.95 -12.91
C ASP A 2 -4.03 42.61 -12.97
N ALA A 3 -2.89 42.58 -13.66
CA ALA A 3 -2.11 41.37 -13.91
C ALA A 3 -1.56 40.72 -12.62
N ARG A 4 -1.36 41.49 -11.54
CA ARG A 4 -0.93 40.97 -10.24
C ARG A 4 -2.06 40.22 -9.55
N VAL A 5 -3.29 40.71 -9.68
CA VAL A 5 -4.48 40.05 -9.13
C VAL A 5 -4.75 38.72 -9.85
N ALA A 6 -4.61 38.72 -11.17
CA ALA A 6 -4.71 37.49 -11.97
C ALA A 6 -3.65 36.45 -11.55
N LEU A 7 -2.41 36.90 -11.29
CA LEU A 7 -1.33 36.03 -10.83
C LEU A 7 -1.64 35.42 -9.46
N LEU A 8 -2.14 36.22 -8.51
CA LEU A 8 -2.53 35.73 -7.18
C LEU A 8 -3.63 34.67 -7.27
N HIS A 9 -4.65 34.88 -8.10
CA HIS A 9 -5.73 33.91 -8.27
C HIS A 9 -5.23 32.61 -8.91
N LEU A 10 -4.36 32.70 -9.92
CA LEU A 10 -3.74 31.53 -10.53
C LEU A 10 -2.98 30.68 -9.51
N TRP A 11 -2.15 31.33 -8.68
CA TRP A 11 -1.40 30.65 -7.62
C TRP A 11 -2.32 29.98 -6.61
N THR A 12 -3.40 30.65 -6.22
CA THR A 12 -4.38 30.11 -5.28
C THR A 12 -5.04 28.85 -5.84
N VAL A 13 -5.47 28.89 -7.11
CA VAL A 13 -6.04 27.73 -7.81
C VAL A 13 -5.02 26.58 -7.90
N VAL A 14 -3.76 26.86 -8.19
CA VAL A 14 -2.71 25.83 -8.25
C VAL A 14 -2.49 25.17 -6.88
N VAL A 15 -2.43 25.95 -5.80
CA VAL A 15 -2.27 25.41 -4.44
C VAL A 15 -3.48 24.55 -4.04
N LEU A 16 -4.70 25.02 -4.32
CA LEU A 16 -5.93 24.25 -4.08
C LEU A 16 -5.93 22.94 -4.87
N LEU A 17 -5.58 22.98 -6.17
CA LEU A 17 -5.52 21.79 -7.01
C LEU A 17 -4.53 20.75 -6.48
N LYS A 18 -3.36 21.20 -6.01
CA LYS A 18 -2.34 20.33 -5.43
C LYS A 18 -2.80 19.70 -4.11
N ALA A 19 -3.51 20.44 -3.27
CA ALA A 19 -4.11 19.89 -2.05
C ALA A 19 -5.20 18.86 -2.38
N THR A 20 -6.01 19.11 -3.42
CA THR A 20 -7.05 18.17 -3.88
C THR A 20 -6.50 16.94 -4.61
N LEU A 21 -5.26 16.94 -5.11
CA LEU A 21 -4.65 15.68 -5.55
C LEU A 21 -4.10 14.87 -4.38
N LYS A 22 -3.56 15.55 -3.36
CA LYS A 22 -2.87 14.89 -2.26
C LYS A 22 -3.79 14.09 -1.32
N TRP A 23 -5.06 14.47 -1.19
CA TRP A 23 -6.03 13.69 -0.40
C TRP A 23 -6.55 12.45 -1.12
N ALA A 24 -6.55 12.43 -2.47
CA ALA A 24 -7.03 11.29 -3.24
C ALA A 24 -6.11 10.06 -3.13
N ASP A 25 -4.81 10.29 -2.90
CA ASP A 25 -3.80 9.23 -2.67
C ASP A 25 -3.82 8.71 -1.22
N ALA A 26 -4.39 9.47 -0.29
CA ALA A 26 -4.44 9.14 1.14
C ALA A 26 -5.72 8.37 1.53
N ALA A 27 -6.38 7.73 0.56
CA ALA A 27 -7.24 6.61 0.89
C ALA A 27 -6.32 5.51 1.43
N GLU A 28 -6.20 5.44 2.75
CA GLU A 28 -5.56 4.33 3.45
C GLU A 28 -6.42 3.09 3.14
N ILE A 29 -6.16 2.49 1.98
CA ILE A 29 -6.73 1.20 1.60
C ILE A 29 -6.16 0.26 2.65
N TYR A 30 -7.02 -0.16 3.58
CA TYR A 30 -6.70 -1.20 4.53
C TYR A 30 -6.54 -2.50 3.75
N ALA A 31 -5.36 -2.68 3.17
CA ALA A 31 -4.95 -3.93 2.58
C ALA A 31 -4.69 -4.84 3.77
N ASN A 32 -5.56 -5.82 3.94
CA ASN A 32 -5.42 -6.96 4.84
C ASN A 32 -4.27 -7.89 4.39
N THR A 33 -3.16 -7.29 3.99
CA THR A 33 -2.02 -7.90 3.33
C THR A 33 -0.76 -7.47 4.07
N TRP A 34 0.01 -8.43 4.54
CA TRP A 34 1.23 -8.21 5.30
C TRP A 34 2.36 -9.08 4.77
N ALA A 35 3.60 -8.61 4.95
CA ALA A 35 4.80 -9.38 4.64
C ALA A 35 5.34 -10.01 5.92
N VAL A 36 5.59 -11.32 5.91
CA VAL A 36 6.23 -12.01 7.04
C VAL A 36 7.43 -12.79 6.56
N GLN A 37 8.45 -12.76 7.39
CA GLN A 37 9.65 -13.56 7.26
C GLN A 37 9.36 -14.95 7.84
N ILE A 38 9.56 -15.99 7.03
CA ILE A 38 9.33 -17.38 7.44
C ILE A 38 10.63 -18.16 7.24
N ASP A 39 11.11 -18.73 8.34
CA ASP A 39 12.21 -19.68 8.33
C ASP A 39 11.66 -21.06 7.94
N GLY A 40 11.99 -21.54 6.75
CA GLY A 40 11.45 -22.80 6.22
C GLY A 40 11.13 -22.77 4.72
N GLY A 41 11.23 -21.61 4.08
CA GLY A 41 11.01 -21.48 2.64
C GLY A 41 9.52 -21.44 2.25
N PRO A 42 9.21 -21.56 0.95
CA PRO A 42 7.85 -21.35 0.45
C PRO A 42 6.86 -22.43 0.89
N GLU A 43 7.29 -23.68 1.06
CA GLU A 43 6.39 -24.77 1.49
C GLU A 43 5.87 -24.56 2.92
N GLU A 44 6.71 -24.04 3.81
CA GLU A 44 6.31 -23.71 5.17
C GLU A 44 5.36 -22.51 5.22
N ALA A 45 5.56 -21.54 4.32
CA ALA A 45 4.63 -20.44 4.14
C ALA A 45 3.24 -20.93 3.69
N ASP A 46 3.18 -21.86 2.73
CA ASP A 46 1.91 -22.46 2.28
C ASP A 46 1.23 -23.26 3.40
N ARG A 47 2.00 -23.97 4.23
CA ARG A 47 1.50 -24.68 5.41
C ARG A 47 0.85 -23.72 6.41
N ILE A 48 1.55 -22.65 6.77
CA ILE A 48 1.06 -21.62 7.72
C ILE A 48 -0.17 -20.90 7.15
N ALA A 49 -0.17 -20.60 5.86
CA ALA A 49 -1.31 -19.97 5.19
C ALA A 49 -2.56 -20.87 5.25
N ALA A 50 -2.42 -22.16 4.93
CA ALA A 50 -3.51 -23.12 5.02
C ALA A 50 -4.00 -23.34 6.47
N GLU A 51 -3.10 -23.37 7.45
CA GLU A 51 -3.42 -23.57 8.87
C GLU A 51 -4.25 -22.42 9.45
N HIS A 52 -3.93 -21.18 9.09
CA HIS A 52 -4.58 -19.99 9.63
C HIS A 52 -5.68 -19.40 8.74
N GLY A 53 -5.91 -19.98 7.55
CA GLY A 53 -6.86 -19.44 6.59
C GLY A 53 -6.40 -18.10 6.03
N PHE A 54 -5.12 -18.03 5.63
CA PHE A 54 -4.56 -16.93 4.86
C PHE A 54 -4.30 -17.36 3.42
N ILE A 55 -4.19 -16.40 2.51
CA ILE A 55 -3.77 -16.59 1.13
C ILE A 55 -2.30 -16.21 1.02
N ASN A 56 -1.46 -17.19 0.70
CA ASN A 56 -0.06 -16.95 0.36
C ASN A 56 0.05 -16.43 -1.09
N HIS A 57 0.58 -15.23 -1.26
CA HIS A 57 0.84 -14.60 -2.57
C HIS A 57 2.28 -14.82 -3.04
N GLY A 58 3.07 -15.60 -2.31
CA GLY A 58 4.45 -15.93 -2.63
C GLY A 58 5.44 -14.89 -2.14
N ASN A 59 6.67 -15.03 -2.64
CA ASN A 59 7.82 -14.33 -2.09
C ASN A 59 7.82 -12.84 -2.47
N VAL A 60 8.07 -11.98 -1.49
CA VAL A 60 8.28 -10.54 -1.67
C VAL A 60 9.73 -10.19 -1.41
N SER A 61 10.25 -9.26 -2.22
CA SER A 61 11.58 -8.71 -1.99
C SER A 61 11.55 -7.84 -0.74
N CYS A 62 12.03 -8.42 0.36
CA CYS A 62 12.32 -7.69 1.59
C CYS A 62 13.77 -7.18 1.57
N ILE A 63 14.01 -6.10 2.29
CA ILE A 63 15.37 -5.62 2.60
C ILE A 63 15.97 -6.60 3.63
N GLY A 64 16.49 -7.74 3.16
CA GLY A 64 17.04 -8.81 4.00
C GLY A 64 17.47 -10.02 3.17
N THR A 65 18.30 -10.89 3.75
CA THR A 65 18.75 -12.14 3.11
C THR A 65 17.74 -13.28 3.24
N THR A 66 16.78 -13.17 4.18
CA THR A 66 15.77 -14.20 4.40
C THR A 66 14.55 -13.94 3.51
N PRO A 67 14.00 -14.97 2.83
CA PRO A 67 12.79 -14.84 2.04
C PRO A 67 11.61 -14.37 2.92
N CYS A 68 10.94 -13.32 2.47
CA CYS A 68 9.65 -12.91 3.01
C CYS A 68 8.55 -13.36 2.07
N VAL A 69 7.39 -13.69 2.61
CA VAL A 69 6.19 -14.01 1.85
C VAL A 69 5.09 -13.01 2.15
N ARG A 70 4.29 -12.70 1.13
CA ARG A 70 3.09 -11.88 1.27
C ARG A 70 1.93 -12.77 1.67
N MET A 71 1.34 -12.52 2.83
CA MET A 71 0.10 -13.14 3.27
C MET A 71 -1.04 -12.14 3.15
N GLN A 72 -2.23 -12.64 2.81
CA GLN A 72 -3.46 -11.87 2.83
C GLN A 72 -4.51 -12.61 3.66
N GLU A 73 -5.22 -11.89 4.53
CA GLU A 73 -6.33 -12.46 5.28
C GLU A 73 -7.48 -12.80 4.33
N ASN A 74 -8.20 -13.88 4.58
CA ASN A 74 -9.41 -14.16 3.83
C ASN A 74 -10.42 -13.05 4.18
N ALA A 75 -10.84 -12.27 3.18
CA ALA A 75 -11.92 -11.32 3.41
C ALA A 75 -13.14 -12.10 3.92
N CYS A 76 -13.72 -11.67 5.05
CA CYS A 76 -14.99 -12.19 5.52
C CYS A 76 -16.00 -12.12 4.35
N PRO A 77 -16.69 -13.22 3.99
CA PRO A 77 -17.62 -13.24 2.87
C PRO A 77 -18.78 -12.26 3.02
#